data_AF-A0A1V5R4I0-F1
#
_entry.id   AF-A0A1V5R4I0-F1
#
_cell.length_a   1.000
_cell.length_b   1.000
_cell.length_c   1.000
_cell.angle_alpha   90.00
_cell.angle_beta   90.00
_cell.angle_gamma   90.00
#
_symmetry.space_group_name_H-M   'P 1'
#
loop_
_entity.id
_entity.type
_entity.pdbx_description
1 polymer ?
#
loop_
_entity_poly.entity_id
_entity_poly.type
_entity_poly.pdbx_seq_one_letter_code
_entity_poly.pdbx_strand_id
1 'polypeptide(L)'
;MNAGWLLRSRTLGWALGVSSLISAAILVFAPGGLPEMRRREAELGAYEAELRQKAERNRELAEEVQRLAAQDPELFEALARRQGFARPGETVYTFREKR
;
A
#
# COMPACT_ATOMS: atom_id res chain seq x y z
N MET A 1 48.31 -37.47 -0.67
CA MET A 1 48.70 -36.29 0.15
C MET A 1 47.55 -36.04 1.13
N ASN A 2 47.79 -36.18 2.43
CA ASN A 2 46.74 -36.18 3.45
C ASN A 2 46.23 -34.75 3.73
N ALA A 3 45.00 -34.45 3.31
CA ALA A 3 44.35 -33.15 3.52
C ALA A 3 44.11 -32.80 5.00
N GLY A 4 44.29 -33.76 5.92
CA GLY A 4 44.12 -33.56 7.36
C GLY A 4 45.12 -32.59 8.00
N TRP A 5 46.27 -32.32 7.38
CA TRP A 5 47.25 -31.35 7.90
C TRP A 5 46.80 -29.89 7.71
N LEU A 6 46.09 -29.59 6.61
CA LEU A 6 45.51 -28.27 6.33
C LEU A 6 44.43 -27.89 7.36
N LEU A 7 43.57 -28.85 7.73
CA LEU A 7 42.50 -28.66 8.72
C LEU A 7 43.01 -28.41 10.16
N ARG A 8 44.27 -28.76 10.46
CA ARG A 8 44.88 -28.55 11.79
C ARG A 8 45.53 -27.17 11.93
N SER A 9 45.61 -26.41 10.84
CA SER A 9 46.15 -25.05 10.87
C SER A 9 45.09 -24.06 11.39
N ARG A 10 45.40 -23.39 12.50
CA ARG A 10 44.50 -22.46 13.20
C ARG A 10 44.06 -21.28 12.31
N THR A 11 44.86 -20.97 11.29
CA THR A 11 44.61 -19.96 10.27
C THR A 11 43.52 -20.38 9.28
N LEU A 12 43.42 -21.66 8.91
CA LEU A 12 42.38 -22.15 7.99
C LEU A 12 41.00 -22.13 8.65
N GLY A 13 40.91 -22.51 9.93
CA GLY A 13 39.67 -22.41 10.70
C GLY A 13 39.18 -20.96 10.84
N TRP A 14 40.10 -20.02 11.07
CA TRP A 14 39.79 -18.59 11.07
C TRP A 14 39.34 -18.09 9.70
N ALA A 15 40.04 -18.47 8.62
CA ALA A 15 39.67 -18.08 7.27
C ALA A 15 38.26 -18.58 6.88
N LEU A 16 37.94 -19.83 7.23
CA LEU A 16 36.61 -20.40 7.01
C LEU A 16 35.54 -19.70 7.86
N GLY A 17 35.83 -19.42 9.13
CA GLY A 17 34.91 -18.70 10.01
C GLY A 17 34.60 -17.29 9.50
N VAL A 18 35.63 -16.54 9.10
CA VAL A 18 35.47 -15.20 8.52
C VAL A 18 34.70 -15.25 7.20
N SER A 19 35.02 -16.20 6.32
CA SER A 19 34.28 -16.39 5.05
C SER A 19 32.81 -16.70 5.28
N SER A 20 32.51 -17.54 6.28
CA SER A 20 31.13 -17.89 6.64
C SER A 20 30.37 -16.67 7.20
N LEU A 21 31.01 -15.87 8.05
CA LEU A 21 30.43 -14.65 8.60
C LEU A 21 30.13 -13.62 7.53
N ILE A 22 31.07 -13.40 6.61
CA ILE A 22 30.89 -12.47 5.49
C ILE A 22 29.75 -12.95 4.58
N SER A 23 29.70 -14.25 4.27
CA SER A 23 28.62 -14.81 3.44
C SER A 23 27.25 -14.65 4.10
N ALA A 24 27.16 -14.87 5.41
CA ALA A 24 25.92 -14.66 6.17
C ALA A 24 25.52 -13.18 6.21
N ALA A 25 26.48 -12.27 6.39
CA ALA A 25 26.23 -10.83 6.36
C ALA A 25 25.72 -10.39 4.98
N ILE A 26 26.32 -10.86 3.89
CA ILE A 26 25.87 -10.54 2.54
C ILE A 26 24.43 -11.02 2.31
N LEU A 27 24.05 -12.21 2.77
CA LEU A 27 22.67 -12.71 2.63
C LEU A 27 21.67 -11.89 3.45
N VAL A 28 22.03 -11.44 4.65
CA VAL A 28 21.18 -10.62 5.51
C VAL A 28 21.00 -9.21 4.96
N PHE A 29 22.06 -8.63 4.40
CA PHE A 29 22.08 -7.28 3.84
C PHE A 29 21.88 -7.24 2.32
N ALA A 30 21.58 -8.37 1.69
CA ALA A 30 21.30 -8.46 0.26
C ALA A 30 20.06 -7.63 -0.11
N PRO A 31 19.96 -7.16 -1.37
CA PRO A 31 18.74 -6.58 -1.88
C PRO A 31 17.58 -7.59 -1.78
N GLY A 32 16.59 -7.27 -0.95
CA GLY A 32 15.49 -8.19 -0.55
C GLY A 32 15.60 -8.78 0.85
N GLY A 33 16.67 -8.49 1.59
CA GLY A 33 16.88 -8.92 2.98
C GLY A 33 16.09 -8.10 4.01
N LEU A 34 16.43 -8.29 5.29
CA LEU A 34 15.76 -7.66 6.44
C LEU A 34 15.55 -6.12 6.34
N PRO A 35 16.53 -5.31 5.89
CA PRO A 35 16.33 -3.86 5.81
C PRO A 35 15.29 -3.45 4.78
N GLU A 36 15.20 -4.19 3.66
CA GLU A 36 14.21 -3.94 2.60
C GLU A 36 12.82 -4.36 3.06
N MET A 37 12.70 -5.49 3.79
CA MET A 37 11.42 -5.89 4.40
C MET A 37 10.89 -4.84 5.38
N ARG A 38 11.76 -4.29 6.24
CA ARG A 38 11.34 -3.22 7.17
C ARG A 38 10.90 -1.96 6.46
N ARG A 39 11.55 -1.59 5.35
CA ARG A 39 11.12 -0.45 4.53
C ARG A 39 9.74 -0.70 3.94
N ARG A 40 9.51 -1.88 3.37
CA ARG A 40 8.22 -2.25 2.78
C ARG A 40 7.09 -2.31 3.82
N GLU A 41 7.38 -2.81 5.02
CA GLU A 41 6.41 -2.78 6.13
C GLU A 41 6.04 -1.35 6.54
N ALA A 42 7.04 -0.45 6.59
CA ALA A 42 6.78 0.96 6.88
C ALA A 42 5.99 1.65 5.76
N GLU A 43 6.30 1.35 4.50
CA GLU A 43 5.55 1.83 3.34
C GLU A 43 4.10 1.33 3.34
N LEU A 44 3.87 0.05 3.64
CA LEU A 44 2.52 -0.51 3.79
C LEU A 44 1.73 0.21 4.87
N GLY A 45 2.32 0.45 6.04
CA GLY A 45 1.68 1.21 7.10
C GLY A 45 1.32 2.65 6.69
N ALA A 46 2.21 3.32 5.94
CA ALA A 46 1.95 4.65 5.42
C ALA A 46 0.80 4.66 4.39
N TYR A 47 0.79 3.70 3.46
CA TYR A 47 -0.27 3.58 2.46
C TYR A 47 -1.61 3.21 3.08
N GLU A 48 -1.64 2.34 4.09
CA GLU A 48 -2.88 2.03 4.81
C GLU A 48 -3.45 3.27 5.52
N ALA A 49 -2.60 4.10 6.11
CA ALA A 49 -3.03 5.36 6.72
C ALA A 49 -3.60 6.33 5.67
N GLU A 50 -2.93 6.47 4.52
CA GLU A 50 -3.40 7.31 3.42
C GLU A 50 -4.75 6.81 2.86
N LEU A 51 -4.91 5.49 2.72
CA LEU A 51 -6.15 4.86 2.29
C LEU A 51 -7.31 5.15 3.26
N ARG A 52 -7.06 5.05 4.57
CA ARG A 52 -8.08 5.37 5.58
C ARG A 52 -8.49 6.84 5.50
N GLN A 53 -7.52 7.75 5.41
CA GLN A 53 -7.79 9.18 5.29
C GLN A 53 -8.60 9.50 4.02
N LYS A 54 -8.23 8.92 2.87
CA LYS A 54 -8.98 9.10 1.61
C LYS A 54 -10.38 8.50 1.69
N ALA A 55 -10.54 7.35 2.34
CA ALA A 55 -11.84 6.72 2.51
C ALA A 55 -12.77 7.56 3.39
N GLU A 56 -12.26 8.12 4.49
CA GLU A 56 -13.01 9.05 5.35
C GLU A 56 -13.42 10.29 4.56
N ARG A 57 -12.49 10.90 3.83
CA ARG A 57 -12.79 12.09 3.04
C ARG A 57 -13.81 11.84 1.93
N ASN A 58 -13.74 10.69 1.27
CA ASN A 58 -14.74 10.27 0.29
C ASN A 58 -16.12 10.11 0.92
N ARG A 59 -16.22 9.57 2.15
CA ARG A 59 -17.50 9.47 2.85
C ARG A 59 -18.07 10.84 3.18
N GLU A 60 -17.26 11.74 3.73
CA GLU A 60 -17.68 13.12 4.03
C GLU A 60 -18.19 13.85 2.78
N LEU A 61 -17.46 13.73 1.67
CA LEU A 61 -17.86 14.34 0.40
C LEU A 61 -19.14 13.70 -0.16
N ALA A 62 -19.29 12.38 -0.05
CA ALA A 62 -20.51 11.69 -0.48
C ALA A 62 -21.73 12.15 0.34
N GLU A 63 -21.58 12.32 1.65
CA GLU A 63 -22.64 12.87 2.51
C GLU A 63 -22.96 14.32 2.16
N GLU A 64 -21.94 15.13 1.87
CA GLU A 64 -22.14 16.53 1.44
C GLU A 64 -22.87 16.60 0.10
N VAL A 65 -22.49 15.78 -0.87
CA VAL A 65 -23.18 15.66 -2.16
C VAL A 65 -24.63 15.22 -1.95
N GLN A 66 -24.90 14.26 -1.05
CA GLN A 66 -26.28 13.86 -0.73
C GLN A 66 -27.09 15.00 -0.09
N ARG A 67 -26.49 15.76 0.84
CA ARG A 67 -27.16 16.93 1.45
C ARG A 67 -27.47 18.01 0.41
N LEU A 68 -26.55 18.26 -0.52
CA LEU A 68 -26.75 19.22 -1.61
C LEU A 68 -27.82 18.72 -2.60
N ALA A 69 -27.80 17.43 -2.95
CA ALA A 69 -28.81 16.82 -3.81
C ALA A 69 -30.22 16.87 -3.20
N ALA A 70 -30.34 16.78 -1.88
CA ALA A 70 -31.61 16.92 -1.19
C ALA A 70 -32.17 18.36 -1.25
N GLN A 71 -31.30 19.37 -1.37
CA GLN A 71 -31.68 20.78 -1.46
C GLN A 71 -32.07 21.15 -2.90
N ASP A 72 -31.28 20.77 -3.90
CA ASP A 72 -31.54 21.08 -5.32
C ASP A 72 -31.35 19.86 -6.24
N PRO A 73 -32.42 19.06 -6.46
CA PRO A 73 -32.36 17.87 -7.31
C PRO A 73 -32.02 18.15 -8.77
N GLU A 74 -32.50 19.27 -9.33
CA GLU A 74 -32.25 19.64 -10.73
C GLU A 74 -30.78 19.99 -10.98
N LEU A 75 -30.13 20.62 -9.99
CA LEU A 75 -28.71 21.00 -10.06
C LEU A 75 -27.81 19.76 -9.95
N PHE A 76 -28.23 18.78 -9.14
CA PHE A 76 -27.57 17.48 -9.04
C PHE A 76 -27.64 16.69 -10.35
N GLU A 77 -28.80 16.70 -11.02
CA GLU A 77 -28.95 16.08 -12.34
C GLU A 77 -28.06 16.74 -13.40
N ALA A 78 -27.99 18.08 -13.42
CA ALA A 78 -27.11 18.82 -14.32
C ALA A 78 -25.62 18.49 -14.08
N LEU A 79 -25.20 18.37 -12.82
CA LEU A 79 -23.84 17.94 -12.45
C LEU A 79 -23.55 16.49 -12.85
N ALA A 80 -24.49 15.57 -12.63
CA ALA A 80 -24.36 14.16 -12.98
C ALA A 80 -24.20 13.96 -14.49
N ARG A 81 -24.99 14.69 -15.31
CA ARG A 81 -24.84 14.70 -16.77
C ARG A 81 -23.49 15.26 -17.21
N ARG A 82 -23.01 16.33 -16.56
CA ARG A 82 -21.74 16.99 -16.90
C ARG A 82 -20.51 16.14 -16.57
N GLN A 83 -20.58 15.31 -15.53
CA GLN A 83 -19.52 14.37 -15.13
C GLN A 83 -19.64 12.99 -15.80
N GLY A 84 -20.68 12.78 -16.63
CA GLY A 84 -20.88 11.52 -17.36
C GLY A 84 -21.50 10.39 -16.52
N PHE A 85 -22.03 10.70 -15.34
CA PHE A 85 -22.72 9.74 -14.47
C PHE A 85 -24.17 9.43 -14.92
N ALA A 86 -24.72 10.18 -15.88
CA ALA A 86 -26.03 9.93 -16.49
C ALA A 86 -25.98 10.16 -18.01
N ARG A 87 -26.60 9.27 -18.81
CA ARG A 87 -26.62 9.39 -20.28
C ARG A 87 -27.78 10.28 -20.77
N PRO A 88 -27.68 10.91 -21.95
CA PRO A 88 -28.79 11.68 -22.52
C PRO A 88 -30.01 10.78 -22.74
N GLY A 89 -31.14 11.11 -22.11
CA GLY A 89 -32.41 10.38 -22.25
C GLY A 89 -32.73 9.36 -21.14
N GLU A 90 -31.88 9.21 -20.12
CA GLU A 90 -32.23 8.42 -18.92
C GLU A 90 -33.03 9.24 -17.91
N THR A 91 -34.13 8.66 -17.41
CA THR A 91 -34.93 9.22 -16.31
C THR A 91 -34.30 8.84 -14.97
N VAL A 92 -33.73 9.83 -14.26
CA VAL A 92 -33.17 9.61 -12.91
C VAL A 92 -34.28 9.77 -11.87
N TYR A 93 -34.63 8.69 -11.17
CA TYR A 93 -35.60 8.72 -10.08
C TYR A 93 -34.89 9.02 -8.75
N THR A 94 -35.11 10.21 -8.19
CA THR A 94 -34.73 10.51 -6.81
C THR A 94 -35.93 10.34 -5.88
N PHE A 95 -35.88 9.34 -5.00
CA PHE A 95 -36.93 9.11 -4.01
C PHE A 95 -36.77 10.10 -2.84
N ARG A 96 -37.79 10.93 -2.57
CA ARG A 96 -37.85 11.71 -1.33
C ARG A 96 -38.36 10.81 -0.21
N GLU A 97 -37.54 10.63 0.82
CA GLU A 97 -37.94 9.93 2.04
C GLU A 97 -39.03 10.73 2.77
N LYS A 98 -40.16 10.08 3.05
CA LYS A 98 -41.34 10.70 3.66
C LYS A 98 -41.12 10.72 5.17
N ARG A 99 -40.89 11.90 5.76
CA ARG A 99 -41.05 12.11 7.21
C ARG A 99 -42.53 12.31 7.55
#